data_AF-A0A5E4IJB0-F1
#
_entry.id   AF-A0A5E4IJB0-F1
#
_cell.length_a   1.000
_cell.length_b   1.000
_cell.length_c   1.000
_cell.angle_alpha   90.00
_cell.angle_beta   90.00
_cell.angle_gamma   90.00
#
_symmetry.space_group_name_H-M   'P 1'
#
loop_
_entity.id
_entity.type
_entity.pdbx_description
1 polymer ?
#
loop_
_entity_poly.entity_id
_entity_poly.type
_entity_poly.pdbx_seq_one_letter_code
_entity_poly.pdbx_strand_id
1 'polypeptide(L)' 'MTNSEMRTLLKDLYACQNPHTCPHGRPVAVLLDVAQLERIFGRR' A
#
# COMPACT_ATOMS: atom_id res chain seq x y z
N MET A 1 4.19 -0.41 16.66
CA MET A 1 3.64 -1.19 15.54
C MET A 1 4.31 -2.55 15.46
N THR A 2 3.74 -3.51 16.17
CA THR A 2 4.02 -4.94 16.02
C THR A 2 3.47 -5.44 14.69
N ASN A 3 3.90 -6.62 14.25
CA ASN A 3 3.30 -7.28 13.07
C ASN A 3 1.77 -7.45 13.18
N SER A 4 1.27 -7.66 14.40
CA SER A 4 -0.17 -7.75 14.66
C SER A 4 -0.84 -6.39 14.42
N GLU A 5 -0.28 -5.32 14.99
CA GLU A 5 -0.81 -3.95 14.82
C GLU A 5 -0.80 -3.51 13.35
N MET A 6 0.24 -3.88 12.58
CA MET A 6 0.30 -3.57 11.14
C MET A 6 -0.78 -4.31 10.34
N ARG A 7 -1.06 -5.58 10.65
CA ARG A 7 -2.12 -6.36 9.98
C ARG A 7 -3.50 -5.81 10.28
N THR A 8 -3.75 -5.42 11.53
CA THR A 8 -5.01 -4.78 11.91
C THR A 8 -5.21 -3.47 11.16
N LEU A 9 -4.18 -2.61 11.12
CA LEU A 9 -4.24 -1.35 10.37
C LEU A 9 -4.60 -1.56 8.89
N LEU A 10 -3.99 -2.55 8.23
CA LEU A 10 -4.30 -2.85 6.83
C LEU A 10 -5.74 -3.36 6.68
N LYS A 11 -6.22 -4.21 7.58
CA LYS A 11 -7.61 -4.69 7.57
C LYS A 11 -8.60 -3.54 7.70
N ASP A 12 -8.34 -2.62 8.61
CA ASP A 12 -9.21 -1.46 8.86
C ASP A 12 -9.20 -0.49 7.67
N LEU A 13 -8.04 -0.28 7.04
CA LEU A 13 -7.91 0.53 5.83
C LEU A 13 -8.79 -0.03 4.70
N TYR A 14 -8.73 -1.34 4.44
CA TYR A 14 -9.50 -1.99 3.37
C TYR A 14 -11.00 -2.14 3.68
N ALA A 15 -11.43 -1.89 4.92
CA ALA A 15 -12.85 -1.81 5.28
C ALA A 15 -13.47 -0.43 5.01
N CYS A 16 -12.65 0.60 4.72
CA CYS A 16 -13.13 1.93 4.38
C CYS A 16 -13.77 1.97 2.99
N GLN A 17 -14.69 2.92 2.75
CA GLN A 17 -15.36 3.08 1.45
C GLN A 17 -14.39 3.44 0.31
N ASN A 18 -13.34 4.20 0.61
CA ASN A 18 -12.28 4.58 -0.34
C ASN A 18 -10.90 4.25 0.24
N PRO A 19 -10.47 2.98 0.18
CA PRO A 19 -9.25 2.52 0.85
C PRO A 19 -7.96 2.96 0.14
N HIS A 20 -8.06 3.55 -1.04
CA HIS A 20 -6.90 3.94 -1.87
C HIS A 20 -6.62 5.45 -1.87
N THR A 21 -7.54 6.27 -1.35
CA THR A 21 -7.39 7.73 -1.35
C THR A 21 -7.89 8.30 -0.03
N CYS A 22 -7.10 9.18 0.59
CA CYS A 22 -7.50 9.85 1.82
C CYS A 22 -8.60 10.90 1.55
N PRO A 23 -9.33 11.38 2.57
CA PRO A 23 -10.40 12.39 2.39
C PRO A 23 -9.94 13.70 1.73
N HIS A 24 -8.63 13.99 1.72
CA HIS A 24 -8.03 15.16 1.08
C HIS A 24 -7.49 14.89 -0.34
N GLY A 25 -7.74 13.70 -0.90
CA GLY A 25 -7.35 13.34 -2.26
C GLY A 25 -5.92 12.76 -2.42
N ARG A 26 -5.19 12.49 -1.33
CA ARG A 26 -3.83 11.91 -1.43
C ARG A 26 -3.90 10.38 -1.52
N PRO A 27 -3.08 9.74 -2.36
CA PRO A 27 -2.94 8.28 -2.33
C PRO A 27 -2.38 7.83 -0.99
N VAL A 28 -2.91 6.74 -0.44
CA VAL A 28 -2.49 6.20 0.86
C VAL A 28 -1.54 5.00 0.75
N ALA A 29 -1.40 4.45 -0.46
CA ALA A 29 -0.49 3.37 -0.78
C ALA A 29 0.15 3.61 -2.15
N VAL A 30 1.36 3.07 -2.33
CA VAL A 30 2.05 3.01 -3.62
C VAL A 30 2.07 1.55 -4.06
N LEU A 31 1.61 1.29 -5.28
CA LEU A 31 1.73 -0.02 -5.90
C LEU A 31 3.10 -0.13 -6.57
N LEU A 32 3.87 -1.15 -6.18
CA LEU A 32 5.11 -1.55 -6.84
C LEU A 32 4.92 -2.98 -7.35
N ASP A 33 4.74 -3.13 -8.66
CA ASP A 33 4.67 -4.44 -9.28
C ASP A 33 6.08 -5.06 -9.46
N VAL A 34 6.11 -6.34 -9.78
CA VAL A 34 7.36 -7.10 -9.93
C VAL A 34 8.23 -6.53 -11.07
N ALA A 35 7.62 -6.08 -12.17
CA ALA A 35 8.33 -5.53 -13.31
C ALA A 35 9.01 -4.18 -12.98
N GLN A 36 8.34 -3.35 -12.18
CA GLN A 36 8.89 -2.10 -11.64
C GLN A 36 10.07 -2.40 -10.72
N LEU A 37 9.95 -3.39 -9.84
CA LEU A 37 11.05 -3.83 -8.98
C LEU A 37 12.24 -4.33 -9.81
N GLU A 38 12.01 -5.20 -10.80
CA GLU A 38 13.07 -5.70 -11.67
C GLU A 38 13.81 -4.55 -12.39
N ARG A 39 13.07 -3.54 -12.88
CA ARG A 39 13.66 -2.35 -13.50
C ARG A 39 14.48 -1.52 -12.50
N ILE A 40 13.97 -1.29 -11.29
CA ILE A 40 14.67 -0.53 -10.23
C ILE A 40 15.99 -1.21 -9.84
N PHE A 41 16.00 -2.55 -9.81
CA PHE A 41 17.19 -3.32 -9.46
C PHE A 41 18.07 -3.68 -10.66
N GLY A 42 17.76 -3.23 -11.87
CA GLY A 42 18.54 -3.54 -13.08
C GLY A 42 18.57 -5.03 -13.43
N ARG A 43 17.51 -5.76 -13.09
CA ARG A 43 17.37 -7.21 -13.33
C ARG A 43 16.72 -7.53 -14.68
N ARG A 44 16.60 -6.54 -15.57
CA ARG A 44 16.10 -6.60 -16.96
C ARG A 44 16.84 -5.62 -17.84
#